data_AF-C3KMA0-F1
#
_entry.id   AF-C3KMA0-F1
#
_cell.length_a   1.000
_cell.length_b   1.000
_cell.length_c   1.000
_cell.angle_alpha   90.00
_cell.angle_beta   90.00
_cell.angle_gamma   90.00
#
_symmetry.space_group_name_H-M   'P 1'
#
loop_
_entity.id
_entity.type
_entity.pdbx_description
1 polymer ?
#
loop_
_entity_poly.entity_id
_entity_poly.type
_entity_poly.pdbx_seq_one_letter_code
_entity_poly.pdbx_strand_id
1 'polypeptide(L)'
;MAPQPQTRTMPEAASRNPRRILRHLAMSALAGLLAGTVAAGVLMMLDIGSIGTMVARSTAPLLAAATVLAPFALTGMAAGAAIGLLPYLRKFRR
;
A
#
# COMPACT_ATOMS: atom_id res chain seq x y z
N MET A 1 7.52 37.49 -18.37
CA MET A 1 6.63 36.98 -17.30
C MET A 1 6.92 35.48 -17.17
N ALA A 2 7.72 35.07 -16.19
CA ALA A 2 8.06 33.66 -16.02
C ALA A 2 6.83 32.90 -15.46
N PRO A 3 6.51 31.70 -15.96
CA PRO A 3 5.42 30.91 -15.41
C PRO A 3 5.78 30.52 -13.97
N GLN A 4 5.03 31.03 -13.00
CA GLN A 4 5.21 30.62 -11.61
C GLN A 4 4.94 29.11 -11.52
N PRO A 5 5.82 28.32 -10.88
CA PRO A 5 5.53 26.93 -10.60
C PRO A 5 4.31 26.92 -9.69
N GLN A 6 3.18 26.48 -10.23
CA GLN A 6 2.00 26.19 -9.41
C GLN A 6 2.41 25.11 -8.44
N THR A 7 2.83 25.50 -7.23
CA THR A 7 2.89 24.63 -6.08
C THR A 7 1.48 24.10 -5.95
N ARG A 8 1.31 22.86 -6.42
CA ARG A 8 0.07 22.11 -6.46
C ARG A 8 -0.30 21.74 -5.02
N THR A 9 -0.56 22.75 -4.19
CA THR A 9 -1.07 22.57 -2.85
C THR A 9 -2.45 21.97 -3.01
N MET A 10 -2.53 20.71 -2.57
CA MET A 10 -3.71 19.88 -2.43
C MET A 10 -4.97 20.76 -2.17
N PRO A 11 -5.90 20.93 -3.13
CA PRO A 11 -6.70 22.16 -3.17
C PRO A 11 -7.78 22.22 -2.11
N GLU A 12 -8.26 23.44 -1.86
CA GLU A 12 -9.30 23.90 -0.94
C GLU A 12 -10.53 22.98 -0.77
N ALA A 13 -10.78 22.03 -1.67
CA ALA A 13 -11.73 20.94 -1.49
C ALA A 13 -11.42 19.99 -0.31
N ALA A 14 -10.16 19.94 0.17
CA ALA A 14 -9.76 19.17 1.35
C ALA A 14 -10.20 19.81 2.68
N SER A 15 -10.51 21.12 2.68
CA SER A 15 -10.90 21.85 3.89
C SER A 15 -12.28 21.46 4.43
N ARG A 16 -13.18 20.92 3.58
CA ARG A 16 -14.57 20.66 3.98
C ARG A 16 -14.76 19.36 4.78
N ASN A 17 -13.87 18.35 4.66
CA ASN A 17 -13.90 17.18 5.55
C ASN A 17 -12.60 16.33 5.46
N PRO A 18 -11.48 16.75 6.06
CA PRO A 18 -10.21 16.02 6.01
C PRO A 18 -10.32 14.58 6.57
N ARG A 19 -11.25 14.35 7.50
CA ARG A 19 -11.52 13.02 8.08
C ARG A 19 -12.06 12.03 7.05
N ARG A 20 -12.86 12.46 6.08
CA ARG A 20 -13.44 11.57 5.08
C ARG A 20 -12.40 11.10 4.06
N ILE A 21 -11.48 11.98 3.70
CA ILE A 21 -10.34 11.67 2.83
C ILE A 21 -9.40 10.70 3.55
N LEU A 22 -9.04 11.00 4.80
CA LEU A 22 -8.17 10.13 5.60
C LEU A 22 -8.76 8.74 5.81
N ARG A 23 -10.08 8.65 6.10
CA ARG A 23 -10.76 7.35 6.24
C ARG A 23 -10.73 6.54 4.95
N HIS A 24 -10.96 7.18 3.81
CA HIS A 24 -10.91 6.49 2.52
C HIS A 24 -9.50 5.98 2.20
N LEU A 25 -8.49 6.83 2.40
CA LEU A 25 -7.09 6.48 2.19
C LEU A 25 -6.63 5.36 3.14
N ALA A 26 -7.01 5.43 4.42
CA ALA A 26 -6.72 4.38 5.38
C ALA A 26 -7.39 3.06 4.98
N MET A 27 -8.64 3.09 4.52
CA MET A 27 -9.35 1.88 4.09
C MET A 27 -8.70 1.26 2.84
N SER A 28 -8.31 2.08 1.86
CA SER A 28 -7.66 1.59 0.64
C SER A 28 -6.24 1.09 0.91
N ALA A 29 -5.50 1.75 1.79
CA ALA A 29 -4.20 1.28 2.28
C ALA A 29 -4.31 -0.05 3.04
N LEU A 30 -5.31 -0.20 3.91
CA LEU A 30 -5.57 -1.47 4.62
C LEU A 30 -5.94 -2.60 3.66
N ALA A 31 -6.80 -2.32 2.66
CA ALA A 31 -7.12 -3.30 1.62
C ALA A 31 -5.87 -3.72 0.83
N GLY A 32 -5.01 -2.76 0.52
CA GLY A 32 -3.71 -3.01 -0.11
C GLY A 32 -2.80 -3.87 0.76
N LEU A 33 -2.69 -3.57 2.06
CA LEU A 33 -1.91 -4.36 3.01
C LEU A 33 -2.38 -5.82 3.02
N LEU A 34 -3.70 -6.03 3.16
CA LEU A 34 -4.28 -7.36 3.19
C LEU A 34 -3.99 -8.12 1.90
N ALA A 35 -4.15 -7.47 0.74
CA ALA A 35 -3.82 -8.08 -0.55
C ALA A 35 -2.34 -8.48 -0.65
N GLY A 36 -1.43 -7.63 -0.18
CA GLY A 36 0.01 -7.92 -0.14
C GLY A 36 0.33 -9.11 0.78
N THR A 37 -0.24 -9.12 1.98
CA THR A 37 -0.09 -10.24 2.94
C THR A 37 -0.62 -11.55 2.35
N VAL A 38 -1.81 -11.53 1.73
CA VAL A 38 -2.40 -12.70 1.08
C VAL A 38 -1.52 -13.20 -0.06
N ALA A 39 -1.01 -12.29 -0.89
CA ALA A 39 -0.10 -12.67 -1.98
C ALA A 39 1.16 -13.36 -1.44
N ALA A 40 1.83 -12.80 -0.43
CA ALA A 40 3.00 -13.43 0.20
C ALA A 40 2.67 -14.80 0.83
N GLY A 41 1.52 -14.90 1.52
CA GLY A 41 1.05 -16.15 2.10
C GLY A 41 0.79 -17.23 1.05
N VAL A 42 0.19 -16.87 -0.09
CA VAL A 42 -0.02 -17.79 -1.22
C VAL A 42 1.31 -18.24 -1.83
N LEU A 43 2.28 -17.32 -2.00
CA LEU A 43 3.61 -17.67 -2.50
C LEU A 43 4.34 -18.66 -1.58
N MET A 44 4.25 -18.45 -0.26
CA MET A 44 4.79 -19.38 0.74
C MET A 44 4.09 -20.73 0.73
N MET A 45 2.75 -20.74 0.65
CA MET A 45 1.95 -21.96 0.67
C MET A 45 2.18 -22.81 -0.58
N LEU A 46 2.38 -22.18 -1.74
CA LEU A 46 2.74 -22.85 -2.99
C LEU A 46 4.23 -23.23 -3.08
N ASP A 47 5.01 -22.87 -2.05
CA ASP A 47 6.46 -23.03 -1.99
C ASP A 47 7.20 -22.51 -3.24
N ILE A 48 6.72 -21.39 -3.80
CA ILE A 48 7.31 -20.79 -5.00
C ILE A 48 8.75 -20.36 -4.66
N GLY A 49 9.72 -20.91 -5.38
CA GLY A 49 11.13 -20.64 -5.13
C GLY A 49 11.64 -21.20 -3.80
N SER A 50 11.01 -22.24 -3.24
CA SER A 50 11.40 -22.88 -1.97
C SER A 50 11.24 -21.97 -0.73
N ILE A 51 10.42 -20.90 -0.82
CA ILE A 51 10.26 -19.92 0.26
C ILE A 51 9.63 -20.57 1.50
N GLY A 52 8.58 -21.38 1.33
CA GLY A 52 7.90 -22.04 2.44
C GLY A 52 8.81 -23.05 3.15
N THR A 53 9.58 -23.81 2.38
CA THR A 53 10.54 -24.80 2.90
C THR A 53 11.75 -24.15 3.59
N MET A 54 12.27 -23.03 3.08
CA MET A 54 13.29 -22.24 3.78
C MET A 54 12.78 -21.67 5.10
N VAL A 55 11.55 -21.15 5.11
CA VAL A 55 10.92 -20.61 6.33
C VAL A 55 10.73 -21.70 7.37
N ALA A 56 10.28 -22.89 6.96
CA ALA A 56 10.09 -24.04 7.86
C ALA A 56 11.42 -24.60 8.43
N ARG A 57 12.53 -24.52 7.67
CA ARG A 57 13.86 -24.93 8.13
C ARG A 57 14.61 -23.86 8.92
N SER A 58 14.11 -22.63 8.98
CA SER A 58 14.74 -21.54 9.73
C SER A 58 14.78 -21.83 11.22
N THR A 59 15.85 -21.41 11.90
CA THR A 59 15.96 -21.41 13.36
C THR A 59 14.87 -20.56 14.03
N ALA A 60 14.34 -19.57 13.30
CA ALA A 60 13.26 -18.70 13.74
C ALA A 60 12.21 -18.56 12.61
N PRO A 61 11.30 -19.53 12.45
CA PRO A 61 10.37 -19.59 11.32
C PRO A 61 9.40 -18.41 11.32
N LEU A 62 9.00 -17.91 12.50
CA LEU A 62 8.12 -16.74 12.60
C LEU A 62 8.80 -15.47 12.08
N LEU A 63 10.07 -15.26 12.42
CA LEU A 63 10.83 -14.11 11.94
C LEU A 63 11.10 -14.21 10.44
N ALA A 64 11.44 -15.41 9.95
CA ALA A 64 11.62 -15.65 8.51
C ALA A 64 10.32 -15.43 7.72
N ALA A 65 9.17 -15.82 8.28
CA ALA A 65 7.89 -15.50 7.67
C ALA A 65 7.65 -13.98 7.63
N ALA A 66 7.90 -13.29 8.74
CA ALA A 66 7.73 -11.84 8.84
C ALA A 66 8.63 -11.07 7.85
N THR A 67 9.88 -11.49 7.62
CA THR A 67 10.78 -10.81 6.69
C THR A 67 10.32 -10.90 5.23
N VAL A 68 9.62 -11.98 4.85
CA VAL A 68 9.02 -12.12 3.52
C VAL A 68 7.67 -11.42 3.45
N LEU A 69 6.82 -11.52 4.48
CA LEU A 69 5.52 -10.86 4.49
C LEU A 69 5.62 -9.33 4.50
N ALA A 70 6.59 -8.78 5.24
CA ALA A 70 6.74 -7.34 5.45
C ALA A 70 6.83 -6.53 4.14
N PRO A 71 7.74 -6.82 3.19
CA PRO A 71 7.83 -6.06 1.95
C PRO A 71 6.54 -6.13 1.14
N PHE A 72 5.93 -7.32 1.00
CA PHE A 72 4.68 -7.47 0.26
C PHE A 72 3.52 -6.71 0.89
N ALA A 73 3.37 -6.78 2.21
CA ALA A 73 2.34 -6.04 2.94
C ALA A 73 2.52 -4.53 2.79
N LEU A 74 3.76 -4.03 2.89
CA LEU A 74 4.07 -2.61 2.72
C LEU A 74 3.86 -2.13 1.28
N THR A 75 4.30 -2.90 0.29
CA THR A 75 4.06 -2.59 -1.13
C THR A 75 2.58 -2.60 -1.46
N GLY A 76 1.85 -3.61 -0.97
CA GLY A 76 0.40 -3.67 -1.10
C GLY A 76 -0.27 -2.46 -0.47
N MET A 77 0.11 -2.08 0.74
CA MET A 77 -0.40 -0.87 1.42
C MET A 77 -0.16 0.39 0.58
N ALA A 78 1.06 0.58 0.08
CA ALA A 78 1.42 1.72 -0.75
C ALA A 78 0.60 1.75 -2.05
N ALA A 79 0.43 0.60 -2.70
CA ALA A 79 -0.39 0.49 -3.91
C ALA A 79 -1.87 0.81 -3.62
N GLY A 80 -2.43 0.27 -2.53
CA GLY A 80 -3.80 0.57 -2.10
C GLY A 80 -4.00 2.05 -1.76
N ALA A 81 -3.03 2.68 -1.11
CA ALA A 81 -3.04 4.12 -0.84
C ALA A 81 -3.01 4.94 -2.15
N ALA A 82 -2.15 4.57 -3.10
CA ALA A 82 -2.05 5.23 -4.40
C ALA A 82 -3.36 5.12 -5.21
N ILE A 83 -3.98 3.95 -5.23
CA ILE A 83 -5.28 3.71 -5.88
C ILE A 83 -6.37 4.55 -5.22
N GLY A 84 -6.42 4.60 -3.88
CA GLY A 84 -7.38 5.41 -3.13
C GLY A 84 -7.23 6.92 -3.37
N LEU A 85 -6.04 7.39 -3.74
CA LEU A 85 -5.77 8.80 -4.06
C LEU A 85 -6.12 9.17 -5.51
N LEU A 86 -6.21 8.19 -6.41
CA LEU A 86 -6.53 8.37 -7.83
C LEU A 86 -7.79 9.22 -8.11
N PRO A 87 -8.95 9.03 -7.43
CA PRO A 87 -10.13 9.86 -7.66
C PRO A 87 -9.90 11.34 -7.28
N TYR A 88 -9.08 11.61 -6.27
CA TYR A 88 -8.73 12.98 -5.87
C TYR A 88 -7.83 13.62 -6.94
N LEU A 89 -6.80 12.91 -7.42
CA LEU A 89 -5.91 13.38 -8.49
C LEU A 89 -6.62 13.59 -9.84
N ARG A 90 -7.69 12.84 -10.12
CA ARG A 90 -8.53 13.06 -11.32
C ARG A 90 -9.35 14.36 -11.23
N LYS A 91 -9.70 14.80 -10.02
CA LYS A 91 -10.53 16.00 -9.80
C LYS A 91 -9.77 17.32 -10.02
N PHE A 92 -8.44 17.31 -9.93
CA PHE A 92 -7.56 18.49 -10.14
C PHE A 92 -6.83 18.51 -11.48
N ARG A 93 -7.33 17.72 -12.43
CA ARG A 93 -6.79 17.64 -13.79
C ARG A 93 -7.73 18.28 -14.82
N ARG A 94 -8.78 18.96 -14.37
CA ARG A 94 -9.64 19.80 -15.19
C ARG A 94 -9.41 21.25 -14.84
#